data_AF-A0A0H0H1A4-F1
#
_entry.id   AF-A0A0H0H1A4-F1
#
_cell.length_a   1.000
_cell.length_b   1.000
_cell.length_c   1.000
_cell.angle_alpha   90.00
_cell.angle_beta   90.00
_cell.angle_gamma   90.00
#
_symmetry.space_group_name_H-M   'P 1'
#
loop_
_entity.id
_entity.type
_entity.pdbx_description
1 polymer ?
#
loop_
_entity_poly.entity_id
_entity_poly.type
_entity_poly.pdbx_seq_one_letter_code
_entity_poly.pdbx_strand_id
1 'polypeptide(L)'
;MIKQTFVALLLSVGASSVFAAGTVKVFSNGSSEAKTLTGAEHLIDLVGQPRLANSWWPGAVISEELATAAALRQQQALLTRLAELAADSSADDAAAINALRQQIQALKVTGRQKINLDPDIVRVAERGNPPLQGNYTLWVGPPPSTVTLFGLISRPGKQPFTPGRDVASYLSDQSLLSGADRSYAWVVYPDGRTQKAPVAYWNKRHVEPMPGSIIYVGLADSVWSETPDALNADILQTLTQRIPQ
;
A
#
# COMPACT_ATOMS: atom_id res chain seq x y z
N MET A 1 4.86 1.27 79.05
CA MET A 1 5.47 1.35 77.71
C MET A 1 4.79 0.32 76.83
N ILE A 2 3.85 0.76 75.98
CA ILE A 2 3.02 -0.10 75.11
C ILE A 2 3.63 -0.07 73.71
N LYS A 3 4.04 -1.23 73.17
CA LYS A 3 4.53 -1.36 71.79
C LYS A 3 3.38 -1.79 70.89
N GLN A 4 2.97 -0.93 69.97
CA GLN A 4 2.01 -1.25 68.92
C GLN A 4 2.76 -1.83 67.71
N THR A 5 2.38 -3.03 67.30
CA THR A 5 2.85 -3.67 66.06
C THR A 5 1.84 -3.43 64.95
N PHE A 6 2.25 -2.70 63.91
CA PHE A 6 1.50 -2.58 62.65
C PHE A 6 1.87 -3.73 61.72
N VAL A 7 0.88 -4.51 61.31
CA VAL A 7 0.98 -5.51 60.23
C VAL A 7 0.42 -4.87 58.97
N ALA A 8 1.27 -4.70 57.95
CA ALA A 8 0.86 -4.23 56.63
C ALA A 8 0.56 -5.44 55.72
N LEU A 9 -0.70 -5.57 55.29
CA LEU A 9 -1.15 -6.57 54.33
C LEU A 9 -1.10 -5.97 52.92
N LEU A 10 -0.11 -6.39 52.13
CA LEU A 10 0.01 -6.04 50.71
C LEU A 10 -0.82 -7.03 49.87
N LEU A 11 -1.99 -6.60 49.41
CA LEU A 11 -2.76 -7.29 48.37
C LEU A 11 -2.16 -6.93 46.99
N SER A 12 -1.36 -7.84 46.44
CA SER A 12 -0.93 -7.79 45.04
C SER A 12 -2.07 -8.27 44.14
N VAL A 13 -2.81 -7.34 43.53
CA VAL A 13 -3.71 -7.66 42.42
C VAL A 13 -2.84 -7.85 41.17
N GLY A 14 -2.51 -9.10 40.87
CA GLY A 14 -1.94 -9.48 39.57
C GLY A 14 -3.03 -9.36 38.52
N ALA A 15 -3.05 -8.28 37.75
CA ALA A 15 -3.86 -8.19 36.55
C ALA A 15 -3.22 -9.08 35.48
N SER A 16 -3.71 -10.31 35.33
CA SER A 16 -3.42 -11.14 34.18
C SER A 16 -4.03 -10.48 32.94
N SER A 17 -3.22 -9.73 32.18
CA SER A 17 -3.62 -9.25 30.87
C SER A 17 -3.77 -10.46 29.94
N VAL A 18 -4.98 -10.98 29.83
CA VAL A 18 -5.33 -11.93 28.77
C VAL A 18 -5.29 -11.12 27.47
N PHE A 19 -4.23 -11.27 26.69
CA PHE A 19 -4.21 -10.76 25.32
C PHE A 19 -5.28 -11.54 24.55
N ALA A 20 -6.40 -10.88 24.24
CA ALA A 20 -7.46 -11.50 23.46
C ALA A 20 -6.93 -11.87 22.07
N ALA A 21 -7.22 -13.08 21.62
CA ALA A 21 -6.89 -13.55 20.27
C ALA A 21 -7.43 -12.58 19.21
N GLY A 22 -6.69 -12.45 18.12
CA GLY A 22 -6.99 -11.53 17.03
C GLY A 22 -8.35 -11.80 16.37
N THR A 23 -9.03 -10.72 16.02
CA THR A 23 -10.23 -10.73 15.19
C THR A 23 -9.89 -10.11 13.83
N VAL A 24 -10.14 -10.85 12.75
CA VAL A 24 -9.80 -10.43 11.39
C VAL A 24 -11.06 -10.35 10.54
N LYS A 25 -11.36 -9.16 9.99
CA LYS A 25 -12.40 -8.98 8.97
C LYS A 25 -11.80 -9.27 7.60
N VAL A 26 -12.32 -10.25 6.88
CA VAL A 26 -11.80 -10.67 5.58
C VAL A 26 -12.73 -10.23 4.47
N PHE A 27 -12.24 -9.35 3.60
CA PHE A 27 -12.86 -8.97 2.34
C PHE A 27 -12.23 -9.80 1.22
N SER A 28 -13.06 -10.59 0.53
CA SER A 28 -12.61 -11.48 -0.55
C SER A 28 -13.23 -11.08 -1.89
N ASN A 29 -12.46 -11.20 -2.98
CA ASN A 29 -12.93 -11.05 -4.36
C ASN A 29 -13.65 -9.71 -4.65
N GLY A 30 -13.19 -8.62 -4.04
CA GLY A 30 -13.81 -7.29 -4.22
C GLY A 30 -15.19 -7.15 -3.58
N SER A 31 -15.64 -8.12 -2.78
CA SER A 31 -16.90 -8.04 -2.03
C SER A 31 -16.85 -6.87 -1.03
N SER A 32 -17.97 -6.17 -0.86
CA SER A 32 -18.19 -5.20 0.22
C SER A 32 -18.60 -5.85 1.55
N GLU A 33 -18.88 -7.15 1.54
CA GLU A 33 -19.24 -7.91 2.74
C GLU A 33 -18.02 -8.61 3.33
N ALA A 34 -17.67 -8.23 4.57
CA ALA A 34 -16.59 -8.86 5.31
C ALA A 34 -17.06 -10.15 5.99
N LYS A 35 -16.25 -11.19 5.92
CA LYS A 35 -16.38 -12.39 6.76
C LYS A 35 -15.46 -12.25 7.96
N THR A 36 -16.00 -12.38 9.16
CA THR A 36 -15.20 -12.29 10.38
C THR A 36 -14.56 -13.64 10.70
N LEU A 37 -13.27 -13.60 11.03
CA LEU A 37 -12.53 -14.64 11.71
C LEU A 37 -12.26 -14.18 13.13
N THR A 38 -12.64 -15.00 14.11
CA THR A 38 -12.34 -14.77 15.53
C THR A 38 -11.41 -15.87 16.03
N GLY A 39 -10.58 -15.56 17.03
CA GLY A 39 -9.74 -16.57 17.68
C GLY A 39 -8.47 -16.93 16.90
N ALA A 40 -8.00 -16.06 16.01
CA ALA A 40 -6.70 -16.25 15.37
C ALA A 40 -5.61 -15.78 16.33
N GLU A 41 -4.84 -16.70 16.89
CA GLU A 41 -3.76 -16.37 17.82
C GLU A 41 -2.51 -15.89 17.07
N HIS A 42 -2.27 -16.49 15.90
CA HIS A 42 -1.11 -16.24 15.08
C HIS A 42 -1.48 -16.00 13.61
N LEU A 43 -0.57 -15.38 12.85
CA LEU A 43 -0.80 -15.10 11.43
C LEU A 43 -1.09 -16.36 10.61
N ILE A 44 -0.49 -17.49 10.96
CA ILE A 44 -0.73 -18.78 10.30
C ILE A 44 -2.18 -19.24 10.41
N ASP A 45 -2.89 -18.89 11.49
CA ASP A 45 -4.30 -19.25 11.68
C ASP A 45 -5.22 -18.48 10.72
N LEU A 46 -4.74 -17.34 10.21
CA LEU A 46 -5.40 -16.56 9.17
C LEU A 46 -5.05 -17.09 7.79
N VAL A 47 -3.77 -17.12 7.42
CA VAL A 47 -3.34 -17.44 6.04
C VAL A 47 -3.48 -18.93 5.71
N GLY A 48 -3.49 -19.80 6.73
CA GLY A 48 -3.66 -21.25 6.58
C GLY A 48 -5.10 -21.72 6.38
N GLN A 49 -6.08 -20.81 6.31
CA GLN A 49 -7.48 -21.20 6.22
C GLN A 49 -7.82 -21.83 4.87
N PRO A 50 -8.53 -22.98 4.84
CA PRO A 50 -8.91 -23.64 3.60
C PRO A 50 -9.70 -22.73 2.64
N ARG A 51 -10.54 -21.84 3.18
CA ARG A 51 -11.33 -20.87 2.41
C ARG A 51 -10.48 -19.79 1.71
N LEU A 52 -9.22 -19.60 2.11
CA LEU A 52 -8.28 -18.65 1.53
C LEU A 52 -7.20 -19.33 0.68
N ALA A 53 -7.20 -20.66 0.55
CA ALA A 53 -6.14 -21.40 -0.11
C ALA A 53 -5.86 -20.98 -1.57
N ASN A 54 -6.89 -20.55 -2.31
CA ASN A 54 -6.77 -20.14 -3.71
C ASN A 54 -6.58 -18.62 -3.89
N SER A 55 -6.07 -17.95 -2.86
CA SER A 55 -5.87 -16.50 -2.86
C SER A 55 -4.57 -16.09 -3.51
N TRP A 56 -4.58 -14.92 -4.15
CA TRP A 56 -3.37 -14.24 -4.61
C TRP A 56 -2.71 -13.46 -3.46
N TRP A 57 -1.84 -14.14 -2.72
CA TRP A 57 -1.14 -13.57 -1.54
C TRP A 57 -0.21 -12.39 -1.83
N PRO A 58 0.50 -12.30 -2.97
CA PRO A 58 1.31 -11.13 -3.27
C PRO A 58 0.49 -9.83 -3.32
N GLY A 59 -0.79 -9.92 -3.72
CA GLY A 59 -1.71 -8.79 -3.70
C GLY A 59 -2.49 -8.64 -2.40
N ALA A 60 -2.33 -9.52 -1.41
CA ALA A 60 -3.09 -9.42 -0.17
C ALA A 60 -2.58 -8.26 0.70
N VAL A 61 -3.51 -7.62 1.41
CA VAL A 61 -3.20 -6.52 2.33
C VAL A 61 -3.88 -6.77 3.66
N ILE A 62 -3.10 -6.76 4.74
CA ILE A 62 -3.63 -6.72 6.10
C ILE A 62 -3.42 -5.31 6.67
N SER A 63 -4.42 -4.78 7.37
CA SER A 63 -4.36 -3.47 8.01
C SER A 63 -4.86 -3.50 9.44
N GLU A 64 -4.49 -2.43 10.14
CA GLU A 64 -5.01 -2.06 11.45
C GLU A 64 -5.78 -0.73 11.33
N GLU A 65 -6.71 -0.50 12.26
CA GLU A 65 -7.56 0.68 12.26
C GLU A 65 -6.77 2.00 12.42
N LEU A 66 -5.86 2.06 13.41
CA LEU A 66 -5.05 3.24 13.64
C LEU A 66 -4.09 3.54 12.48
N ALA A 67 -3.51 2.49 11.89
CA ALA A 67 -2.68 2.64 10.70
C ALA A 67 -3.49 3.14 9.50
N THR A 68 -4.75 2.72 9.38
CA THR A 68 -5.66 3.20 8.33
C THR A 68 -6.01 4.67 8.50
N ALA A 69 -6.29 5.10 9.74
CA ALA A 69 -6.47 6.52 10.04
C ALA A 69 -5.21 7.36 9.77
N ALA A 70 -4.01 6.81 9.97
CA ALA A 70 -2.76 7.46 9.60
C ALA A 70 -2.58 7.58 8.07
N ALA A 71 -2.84 6.50 7.32
CA ALA A 71 -2.77 6.49 5.86
C ALA A 71 -3.73 7.51 5.22
N LEU A 72 -4.97 7.58 5.72
CA LEU A 72 -5.96 8.57 5.26
C LEU A 72 -5.52 10.01 5.52
N ARG A 73 -4.95 10.28 6.70
CA ARG A 73 -4.37 11.61 7.01
C ARG A 73 -3.19 11.94 6.09
N GLN A 74 -2.33 10.97 5.79
CA GLN A 74 -1.20 11.14 4.86
C GLN A 74 -1.70 11.45 3.44
N GLN A 75 -2.68 10.71 2.93
CA GLN A 75 -3.29 10.97 1.63
C GLN A 75 -3.91 12.37 1.56
N GLN A 76 -4.63 12.79 2.60
CA GLN A 76 -5.22 14.13 2.64
C GLN A 76 -4.17 15.23 2.65
N ALA A 77 -3.09 15.08 3.44
CA ALA A 77 -1.99 16.03 3.47
C ALA A 77 -1.24 16.09 2.12
N LEU A 78 -1.12 14.97 1.41
CA LEU A 78 -0.57 14.94 0.05
C LEU A 78 -1.47 15.69 -0.94
N LEU A 79 -2.79 15.46 -0.88
CA LEU A 79 -3.75 16.17 -1.75
C LEU A 79 -3.75 17.68 -1.54
N THR A 80 -3.56 18.15 -0.29
CA THR A 80 -3.41 19.57 0.04
C THR A 80 -2.12 20.14 -0.54
N ARG A 81 -0.98 19.47 -0.33
CA ARG A 81 0.31 19.92 -0.87
C ARG A 81 0.33 20.00 -2.39
N LEU A 82 -0.29 19.03 -3.07
CA LEU A 82 -0.47 19.09 -4.52
C LEU A 82 -1.40 20.24 -4.96
N ALA A 83 -2.36 20.64 -4.13
CA ALA A 83 -3.24 21.78 -4.41
C ALA A 83 -2.47 23.10 -4.38
N GLU A 84 -1.64 23.28 -3.35
CA GLU A 84 -0.76 24.43 -3.17
C GLU A 84 0.22 24.51 -4.33
N LEU A 85 0.88 23.40 -4.66
CA LEU A 85 1.80 23.34 -5.80
C LEU A 85 1.11 23.74 -7.10
N ALA A 86 -0.11 23.26 -7.36
CA ALA A 86 -0.85 23.63 -8.57
C ALA A 86 -1.22 25.12 -8.62
N ALA A 87 -1.43 25.77 -7.47
CA ALA A 87 -1.77 27.19 -7.41
C ALA A 87 -0.56 28.10 -7.74
N ASP A 88 0.65 27.65 -7.41
CA ASP A 88 1.90 28.38 -7.65
C ASP A 88 2.56 28.05 -9.00
N SER A 89 1.93 27.18 -9.80
CA SER A 89 2.47 26.65 -11.05
C SER A 89 1.98 27.39 -12.30
N SER A 90 2.66 27.16 -13.43
CA SER A 90 2.16 27.56 -14.75
C SER A 90 0.82 26.87 -15.08
N ALA A 91 0.06 27.37 -16.06
CA ALA A 91 -1.26 26.83 -16.39
C ALA A 91 -1.22 25.34 -16.80
N ASP A 92 -0.25 24.94 -17.62
CA ASP A 92 -0.11 23.56 -18.09
C ASP A 92 0.33 22.61 -16.96
N ASP A 93 1.22 23.09 -16.10
CA ASP A 93 1.71 22.39 -14.92
C ASP A 93 0.60 22.19 -13.88
N ALA A 94 -0.18 23.23 -13.61
CA ALA A 94 -1.34 23.18 -12.74
C ALA A 94 -2.38 22.18 -13.24
N ALA A 95 -2.62 22.12 -14.57
CA ALA A 95 -3.52 21.15 -15.17
C ALA A 95 -3.02 19.70 -14.97
N ALA A 96 -1.72 19.45 -15.19
CA ALA A 96 -1.11 18.15 -14.98
C ALA A 96 -1.18 17.70 -13.51
N ILE A 97 -0.86 18.60 -12.57
CA ILE A 97 -0.94 18.32 -11.13
C ILE A 97 -2.39 18.05 -10.71
N ASN A 98 -3.35 18.83 -11.19
CA ASN A 98 -4.75 18.60 -10.88
C ASN A 98 -5.27 17.26 -11.42
N ALA A 99 -4.83 16.83 -12.60
CA ALA A 99 -5.13 15.50 -13.12
C ALA A 99 -4.55 14.38 -12.22
N LEU A 100 -3.32 14.55 -11.73
CA LEU A 100 -2.72 13.63 -10.76
C LEU A 100 -3.49 13.61 -9.42
N ARG A 101 -3.91 14.78 -8.92
CA ARG A 101 -4.71 14.89 -7.69
C ARG A 101 -6.01 14.09 -7.78
N GLN A 102 -6.71 14.18 -8.91
CA GLN A 102 -7.94 13.40 -9.15
C GLN A 102 -7.68 11.89 -9.12
N GLN A 103 -6.56 11.44 -9.71
CA GLN A 103 -6.16 10.03 -9.64
C GLN A 103 -5.88 9.59 -8.19
N ILE A 104 -5.16 10.40 -7.39
CA ILE A 104 -4.86 10.10 -5.99
C ILE A 104 -6.12 10.10 -5.13
N GLN A 105 -7.04 11.04 -5.36
CA GLN A 105 -8.30 11.14 -4.62
C GLN A 105 -9.21 9.92 -4.84
N ALA A 106 -9.15 9.29 -6.01
CA ALA A 106 -9.90 8.08 -6.31
C ALA A 106 -9.32 6.81 -5.65
N LEU A 107 -8.10 6.86 -5.10
CA LEU A 107 -7.48 5.73 -4.43
C LEU A 107 -8.14 5.46 -3.07
N LYS A 108 -8.58 4.23 -2.86
CA LYS A 108 -8.91 3.72 -1.53
C LYS A 108 -7.63 3.25 -0.87
N VAL A 109 -7.23 3.93 0.21
CA VAL A 109 -6.01 3.62 0.97
C VAL A 109 -6.34 2.95 2.29
N THR A 110 -5.42 2.12 2.76
CA THR A 110 -5.50 1.45 4.04
C THR A 110 -4.12 1.41 4.71
N GLY A 111 -4.10 1.24 6.02
CA GLY A 111 -2.86 1.14 6.79
C GLY A 111 -2.18 -0.20 6.61
N ARG A 112 -1.57 -0.43 5.43
CA ARG A 112 -0.90 -1.70 5.10
C ARG A 112 0.19 -2.03 6.11
N GLN A 113 0.07 -3.16 6.78
CA GLN A 113 1.15 -3.71 7.59
C GLN A 113 2.22 -4.32 6.70
N LYS A 114 3.48 -4.05 7.02
CA LYS A 114 4.64 -4.56 6.26
C LYS A 114 5.00 -5.97 6.73
N ILE A 115 4.13 -6.91 6.41
CA ILE A 115 4.28 -8.32 6.75
C ILE A 115 4.06 -9.21 5.53
N ASN A 116 4.79 -10.33 5.47
CA ASN A 116 4.59 -11.32 4.43
C ASN A 116 3.37 -12.18 4.77
N LEU A 117 2.38 -12.20 3.87
CA LEU A 117 1.14 -12.95 4.01
C LEU A 117 1.16 -14.29 3.27
N ASP A 118 2.26 -14.62 2.61
CA ASP A 118 2.44 -15.89 1.91
C ASP A 118 2.46 -17.05 2.92
N PRO A 119 1.51 -18.01 2.87
CA PRO A 119 1.44 -19.14 3.79
C PRO A 119 2.73 -19.95 3.86
N ASP A 120 3.46 -20.09 2.74
CA ASP A 120 4.68 -20.88 2.69
C ASP A 120 5.83 -20.19 3.44
N ILE A 121 5.89 -18.86 3.36
CA ILE A 121 6.87 -18.07 4.11
C ILE A 121 6.50 -18.01 5.60
N VAL A 122 5.22 -17.79 5.92
CA VAL A 122 4.74 -17.71 7.30
C VAL A 122 5.03 -19.00 8.08
N ARG A 123 4.98 -20.17 7.41
CA ARG A 123 5.26 -21.48 8.03
C ARG A 123 6.72 -21.72 8.36
N VAL A 124 7.65 -21.20 7.53
CA VAL A 124 9.06 -21.60 7.57
C VAL A 124 9.94 -20.54 8.23
N ALA A 125 9.59 -19.26 8.10
CA ALA A 125 10.42 -18.18 8.63
C ALA A 125 10.29 -18.07 10.16
N GLU A 126 11.42 -17.97 10.86
CA GLU A 126 11.49 -17.89 12.33
C GLU A 126 10.65 -16.75 12.92
N ARG A 127 10.57 -15.61 12.22
CA ARG A 127 9.73 -14.45 12.57
C ARG A 127 8.53 -14.26 11.62
N GLY A 128 8.20 -15.28 10.82
CA GLY A 128 7.13 -15.24 9.83
C GLY A 128 5.73 -15.34 10.41
N ASN A 129 5.60 -15.80 11.65
CA ASN A 129 4.31 -16.09 12.29
C ASN A 129 4.05 -15.26 13.57
N PRO A 130 3.93 -13.93 13.47
CA PRO A 130 3.69 -13.11 14.64
C PRO A 130 2.31 -13.37 15.25
N PRO A 131 2.14 -13.06 16.55
CA PRO A 131 0.84 -13.12 17.20
C PRO A 131 -0.10 -12.06 16.60
N LEU A 132 -1.37 -12.39 16.47
CA LEU A 132 -2.43 -11.45 16.11
C LEU A 132 -3.16 -11.02 17.38
N GLN A 133 -3.03 -9.75 17.76
CA GLN A 133 -3.63 -9.20 18.96
C GLN A 133 -4.45 -7.96 18.59
N GLY A 134 -5.78 -8.07 18.69
CA GLY A 134 -6.69 -6.97 18.35
C GLY A 134 -7.40 -7.15 17.02
N ASN A 135 -7.77 -6.04 16.39
CA ASN A 135 -8.68 -6.00 15.25
C ASN A 135 -7.94 -5.69 13.96
N TYR A 136 -8.01 -6.62 13.01
CA TYR A 136 -7.39 -6.50 11.70
C TYR A 136 -8.42 -6.55 10.58
N THR A 137 -8.06 -5.99 9.44
CA THR A 137 -8.81 -6.17 8.19
C THR A 137 -7.88 -6.74 7.13
N LEU A 138 -8.30 -7.81 6.47
CA LEU A 138 -7.60 -8.46 5.37
C LEU A 138 -8.40 -8.23 4.07
N TRP A 139 -7.72 -7.71 3.04
CA TRP A 139 -8.22 -7.72 1.67
C TRP A 139 -7.42 -8.74 0.87
N VAL A 140 -8.13 -9.64 0.21
CA VAL A 140 -7.54 -10.72 -0.56
C VAL A 140 -8.45 -11.07 -1.75
N GLY A 141 -7.89 -11.61 -2.83
CA GLY A 141 -8.67 -11.90 -4.03
C GLY A 141 -7.94 -12.81 -5.01
N PRO A 142 -8.52 -13.04 -6.19
CA PRO A 142 -7.86 -13.78 -7.26
C PRO A 142 -6.70 -12.95 -7.85
N PRO A 143 -5.80 -13.57 -8.61
CA PRO A 143 -4.74 -12.84 -9.30
C PRO A 143 -5.36 -11.86 -10.32
N PRO A 144 -4.95 -10.57 -10.30
CA PRO A 144 -5.40 -9.60 -11.29
C PRO A 144 -4.95 -9.99 -12.70
N SER A 145 -5.69 -9.55 -13.72
CA SER A 145 -5.32 -9.70 -15.15
C SER A 145 -4.87 -8.37 -15.78
N THR A 146 -4.60 -7.36 -14.97
CA THR A 146 -4.30 -5.99 -15.42
C THR A 146 -3.10 -5.40 -14.69
N VAL A 147 -2.44 -4.44 -15.35
CA VAL A 147 -1.59 -3.43 -14.69
C VAL A 147 -2.33 -2.09 -14.71
N THR A 148 -1.96 -1.17 -13.83
CA THR A 148 -2.59 0.15 -13.79
C THR A 148 -1.56 1.21 -14.15
N LEU A 149 -1.82 2.00 -15.18
CA LEU A 149 -1.02 3.18 -15.51
C LEU A 149 -1.51 4.35 -14.67
N PHE A 150 -0.57 5.09 -14.07
CA PHE A 150 -0.84 6.15 -13.11
C PHE A 150 0.14 7.30 -13.31
N GLY A 151 -0.26 8.51 -12.96
CA GLY A 151 0.63 9.66 -12.92
C GLY A 151 0.44 10.64 -14.07
N LEU A 152 1.53 11.30 -14.48
CA LEU A 152 1.53 12.40 -15.44
C LEU A 152 1.55 11.89 -16.90
N ILE A 153 0.47 11.20 -17.27
CA ILE A 153 0.27 10.59 -18.59
C ILE A 153 -1.11 10.92 -19.17
N SER A 154 -1.23 10.84 -20.49
CA SER A 154 -2.44 11.17 -21.22
C SER A 154 -3.66 10.31 -20.89
N ARG A 155 -3.46 9.01 -20.64
CA ARG A 155 -4.54 8.03 -20.44
C ARG A 155 -4.21 7.09 -19.27
N PRO A 156 -4.33 7.57 -18.01
CA PRO A 156 -4.20 6.71 -16.84
C PRO A 156 -5.36 5.72 -16.77
N GLY A 157 -5.13 4.57 -16.13
CA GLY A 157 -6.15 3.53 -15.95
C GLY A 157 -5.61 2.12 -16.10
N LYS A 158 -6.53 1.14 -16.05
CA LYS A 158 -6.20 -0.28 -16.19
C LYS A 158 -5.81 -0.60 -17.64
N GLN A 159 -4.78 -1.41 -17.80
CA GLN A 159 -4.34 -2.01 -19.06
C GLN A 159 -4.22 -3.52 -18.89
N PRO A 160 -4.55 -4.33 -19.91
CA PRO A 160 -4.35 -5.76 -19.86
C PRO A 160 -2.90 -6.13 -19.51
N PHE A 161 -2.73 -7.06 -18.58
CA PHE A 161 -1.44 -7.65 -18.30
C PHE A 161 -1.02 -8.55 -19.46
N THR A 162 0.23 -8.44 -19.91
CA THR A 162 0.81 -9.25 -20.98
C THR A 162 2.15 -9.79 -20.49
N PRO A 163 2.32 -11.11 -20.34
CA PRO A 163 3.60 -11.70 -19.96
C PRO A 163 4.73 -11.26 -20.89
N GLY A 164 5.90 -10.94 -20.33
CA GLY A 164 7.07 -10.47 -21.08
C GLY A 164 7.02 -9.01 -21.57
N ARG A 165 5.90 -8.30 -21.37
CA ARG A 165 5.81 -6.88 -21.75
C ARG A 165 6.49 -6.01 -20.70
N ASP A 166 7.51 -5.24 -21.12
CA ASP A 166 8.24 -4.33 -20.25
C ASP A 166 7.45 -3.03 -19.93
N VAL A 167 7.87 -2.33 -18.88
CA VAL A 167 7.29 -1.05 -18.46
C VAL A 167 7.31 0.00 -19.58
N ALA A 168 8.41 0.10 -20.32
CA ALA A 168 8.54 1.08 -21.40
C ALA A 168 7.51 0.84 -22.52
N SER A 169 7.20 -0.42 -22.84
CA SER A 169 6.22 -0.81 -23.85
C SER A 169 4.78 -0.59 -23.37
N TYR A 170 4.53 -0.50 -22.06
CA TYR A 170 3.24 -0.05 -21.53
C TYR A 170 3.04 1.46 -21.68
N LEU A 171 4.14 2.22 -21.74
CA LEU A 171 4.12 3.68 -21.86
C LEU A 171 4.31 4.17 -23.31
N SER A 172 4.58 3.30 -24.28
CA SER A 172 4.85 3.68 -25.67
C SER A 172 3.73 4.47 -26.33
N ASP A 173 2.48 4.16 -25.96
CA ASP A 173 1.29 4.77 -26.54
C ASP A 173 0.77 5.94 -25.69
N GLN A 174 1.53 6.37 -24.68
CA GLN A 174 1.17 7.44 -23.77
C GLN A 174 1.94 8.71 -24.12
N SER A 175 1.21 9.83 -24.24
CA SER A 175 1.84 11.14 -24.18
C SER A 175 2.06 11.53 -22.72
N LEU A 176 3.23 12.11 -22.42
CA LEU A 176 3.54 12.63 -21.10
C LEU A 176 2.94 14.02 -20.90
N LEU A 177 2.44 14.31 -19.71
CA LEU A 177 1.93 15.64 -19.35
C LEU A 177 3.08 16.60 -18.99
N SER A 178 2.77 17.89 -18.84
CA SER A 178 3.76 18.88 -18.42
C SER A 178 4.39 18.51 -17.07
N GLY A 179 5.71 18.71 -16.94
CA GLY A 179 6.46 18.40 -15.72
C GLY A 179 6.65 16.91 -15.41
N ALA A 180 6.31 15.99 -16.33
CA ALA A 180 6.51 14.55 -16.16
C ALA A 180 7.98 14.11 -16.33
N ASP A 181 8.43 13.13 -15.52
CA ASP A 181 9.73 12.48 -15.71
C ASP A 181 9.73 11.69 -17.03
N ARG A 182 10.67 12.04 -17.90
CA ARG A 182 10.83 11.44 -19.23
C ARG A 182 11.78 10.25 -19.22
N SER A 183 12.62 10.13 -18.19
CA SER A 183 13.72 9.15 -18.10
C SER A 183 13.36 7.95 -17.25
N TYR A 184 12.53 8.13 -16.23
CA TYR A 184 12.18 7.09 -15.28
C TYR A 184 10.67 7.02 -15.02
N ALA A 185 10.21 5.80 -14.86
CA ALA A 185 8.93 5.47 -14.24
C ALA A 185 9.19 4.68 -12.96
N TRP A 186 8.14 4.46 -12.18
CA TRP A 186 8.17 3.61 -11.01
C TRP A 186 7.19 2.45 -11.17
N VAL A 187 7.60 1.26 -10.73
CA VAL A 187 6.72 0.11 -10.60
C VAL A 187 6.40 -0.07 -9.12
N VAL A 188 5.12 -0.07 -8.78
CA VAL A 188 4.62 -0.42 -7.44
C VAL A 188 3.98 -1.79 -7.51
N TYR A 189 4.71 -2.80 -7.03
CA TYR A 189 4.28 -4.19 -7.04
C TYR A 189 3.12 -4.43 -6.07
N PRO A 190 2.32 -5.50 -6.27
CA PRO A 190 1.20 -5.84 -5.39
C PRO A 190 1.62 -6.03 -3.92
N ASP A 191 2.85 -6.49 -3.69
CA ASP A 191 3.42 -6.70 -2.35
C ASP A 191 3.88 -5.40 -1.66
N GLY A 192 3.77 -4.26 -2.33
CA GLY A 192 4.16 -2.95 -1.82
C GLY A 192 5.63 -2.59 -2.07
N ARG A 193 6.41 -3.45 -2.74
CA ARG A 193 7.75 -3.06 -3.20
C ARG A 193 7.66 -2.04 -4.32
N THR A 194 8.64 -1.14 -4.36
CA THR A 194 8.80 -0.16 -5.42
C THR A 194 10.10 -0.40 -6.18
N GLN A 195 10.08 -0.18 -7.49
CA GLN A 195 11.27 -0.27 -8.34
C GLN A 195 11.30 0.88 -9.34
N LYS A 196 12.42 1.60 -9.41
CA LYS A 196 12.65 2.63 -10.44
C LYS A 196 12.96 1.93 -11.77
N ALA A 197 12.20 2.24 -12.81
CA ALA A 197 12.29 1.64 -14.14
C ALA A 197 12.78 2.68 -15.15
N PRO A 198 13.97 2.49 -15.76
CA PRO A 198 14.45 3.33 -16.85
C PRO A 198 13.62 3.10 -18.13
N VAL A 199 13.02 4.15 -18.69
CA VAL A 199 12.05 4.03 -19.80
C VAL A 199 12.40 4.87 -21.03
N ALA A 200 13.30 5.86 -20.90
CA ALA A 200 13.70 6.67 -22.04
C ALA A 200 14.56 5.88 -23.03
N TYR A 201 14.53 6.30 -24.29
CA TYR A 201 15.30 5.68 -25.37
C TYR A 201 16.79 5.46 -25.03
N TRP A 202 17.41 6.40 -24.29
CA TRP A 202 18.83 6.37 -23.93
C TRP A 202 19.22 5.48 -22.75
N ASN A 203 18.25 5.06 -21.92
CA ASN A 203 18.51 4.39 -20.65
C ASN A 203 17.60 3.17 -20.45
N LYS A 204 16.74 2.88 -21.43
CA LYS A 204 15.73 1.82 -21.38
C LYS A 204 16.34 0.52 -20.87
N ARG A 205 15.70 -0.04 -19.84
CA ARG A 205 15.99 -1.40 -19.35
C ARG A 205 14.73 -2.23 -19.36
N HIS A 206 14.92 -3.52 -19.62
CA HIS A 206 13.84 -4.48 -19.53
C HIS A 206 13.45 -4.67 -18.07
N VAL A 207 12.28 -4.15 -17.69
CA VAL A 207 11.68 -4.30 -16.36
C VAL A 207 10.27 -4.78 -16.56
N GLU A 208 9.96 -5.96 -16.07
CA GLU A 208 8.64 -6.55 -16.18
C GLU A 208 7.79 -6.25 -14.93
N PRO A 209 6.59 -5.68 -15.08
CA PRO A 209 5.63 -5.58 -14.00
C PRO A 209 5.00 -6.94 -13.71
N MET A 210 4.47 -7.10 -12.50
CA MET A 210 3.62 -8.25 -12.15
C MET A 210 2.14 -7.90 -12.40
N PRO A 211 1.25 -8.89 -12.53
CA PRO A 211 -0.18 -8.63 -12.52
C PRO A 211 -0.60 -7.88 -11.25
N GLY A 212 -1.35 -6.79 -11.39
CA GLY A 212 -1.75 -5.90 -10.31
C GLY A 212 -0.73 -4.79 -9.96
N SER A 213 0.41 -4.73 -10.63
CA SER A 213 1.36 -3.63 -10.48
C SER A 213 0.77 -2.30 -10.95
N ILE A 214 1.20 -1.20 -10.31
CA ILE A 214 1.03 0.16 -10.82
C ILE A 214 2.30 0.60 -11.52
N ILE A 215 2.17 1.16 -12.71
CA ILE A 215 3.24 1.89 -13.40
C ILE A 215 2.95 3.37 -13.21
N TYR A 216 3.81 4.04 -12.44
CA TYR A 216 3.68 5.44 -12.08
C TYR A 216 4.71 6.29 -12.83
N VAL A 217 4.24 7.27 -13.61
CA VAL A 217 5.09 8.33 -14.17
C VAL A 217 5.01 9.55 -13.27
N GLY A 218 6.13 9.87 -12.63
CA GLY A 218 6.20 10.93 -11.62
C GLY A 218 6.53 12.31 -12.14
N LEU A 219 6.69 13.23 -11.20
CA LEU A 219 7.14 14.60 -11.45
C LEU A 219 8.65 14.60 -11.74
N ALA A 220 9.11 15.37 -12.74
CA ALA A 220 10.52 15.48 -13.12
C ALA A 220 11.32 16.38 -12.17
N ASP A 221 12.49 15.92 -11.73
CA ASP A 221 13.37 16.67 -10.82
C ASP A 221 13.79 18.05 -11.36
N SER A 222 13.86 18.20 -12.68
CA SER A 222 14.33 19.42 -13.34
C SER A 222 13.30 20.55 -13.43
N VAL A 223 12.02 20.28 -13.14
CA VAL A 223 10.92 21.23 -13.35
C VAL A 223 10.40 21.80 -12.03
N TRP A 224 10.62 21.12 -10.91
CA TRP A 224 10.02 21.47 -9.61
C TRP A 224 11.12 21.76 -8.58
N SER A 225 11.16 22.97 -8.02
CA SER A 225 12.20 23.35 -7.07
C SER A 225 11.99 22.77 -5.66
N GLU A 226 13.13 22.41 -5.08
CA GLU A 226 13.47 22.01 -3.69
C GLU A 226 13.09 20.61 -3.18
N THR A 227 11.95 19.98 -3.52
CA THR A 227 11.70 18.57 -3.05
C THR A 227 10.82 17.65 -3.93
N PRO A 228 11.00 17.58 -5.27
CA PRO A 228 10.26 16.62 -6.12
C PRO A 228 10.43 15.17 -5.68
N ASP A 229 11.61 14.80 -5.15
CA ASP A 229 11.87 13.48 -4.57
C ASP A 229 10.95 13.16 -3.38
N ALA A 230 10.70 14.15 -2.50
CA ALA A 230 9.82 13.94 -1.34
C ALA A 230 8.36 13.79 -1.77
N LEU A 231 7.91 14.58 -2.75
CA LEU A 231 6.55 14.48 -3.27
C LEU A 231 6.32 13.16 -4.01
N ASN A 232 7.26 12.76 -4.87
CA ASN A 232 7.23 11.45 -5.52
C ASN A 232 7.29 10.31 -4.49
N ALA A 233 8.09 10.44 -3.42
CA ALA A 233 8.14 9.47 -2.33
C ALA A 233 6.81 9.36 -1.58
N ASP A 234 6.15 10.48 -1.27
CA ASP A 234 4.83 10.50 -0.61
C ASP A 234 3.73 9.87 -1.49
N ILE A 235 3.77 10.12 -2.80
CA ILE A 235 2.88 9.49 -3.78
C ILE A 235 3.14 7.98 -3.82
N LEU A 236 4.40 7.56 -3.95
CA LEU A 236 4.76 6.15 -3.92
C LEU A 236 4.30 5.48 -2.63
N GLN A 237 4.51 6.10 -1.47
CA GLN A 237 4.03 5.60 -0.20
C GLN A 237 2.51 5.41 -0.22
N THR A 238 1.76 6.40 -0.69
CA THR A 238 0.29 6.31 -0.83
C THR A 238 -0.12 5.16 -1.75
N LEU A 239 0.59 4.96 -2.87
CA LEU A 239 0.34 3.85 -3.80
C LEU A 239 0.63 2.48 -3.21
N THR A 240 1.59 2.36 -2.29
CA THR A 240 1.90 1.09 -1.59
C THR A 240 0.83 0.71 -0.55
N GLN A 241 0.08 1.71 -0.07
CA GLN A 241 -0.99 1.59 0.92
C GLN A 241 -2.37 1.36 0.28
N ARG A 242 -2.47 1.24 -1.05
CA ARG A 242 -3.75 1.05 -1.74
C ARG A 242 -4.42 -0.27 -1.36
N ILE A 243 -5.74 -0.27 -1.35
CA ILE A 243 -6.53 -1.50 -1.33
C ILE A 243 -6.46 -2.14 -2.72
N PRO A 244 -6.17 -3.45 -2.82
CA PRO A 244 -6.21 -4.20 -4.08
C PRO A 244 -7.59 -4.12 -4.73
N GLN A 245 -7.64 -3.99 -6.06
CA GLN A 245 -8.88 -3.95 -6.85
C GLN A 245 -9.11 -5.23 -7.62
#